data_AF-A0A6P1NNS4-F1
#
_entry.id   AF-A0A6P1NNS4-F1
#
_cell.length_a   1.000
_cell.length_b   1.000
_cell.length_c   1.000
_cell.angle_alpha   90.00
_cell.angle_beta   90.00
_cell.angle_gamma   90.00
#
_symmetry.space_group_name_H-M   'P 1'
#
loop_
_entity.id
_entity.type
_entity.pdbx_description
1 polymer ?
#
loop_
_entity_poly.entity_id
_entity_poly.type
_entity_poly.pdbx_seq_one_letter_code
_entity_poly.pdbx_strand_id
1 'polypeptide(L)'
;MALTWWKEPYRWRSPTPTLALTHANRDSDHGAHPHYLWTPEGQYSVPSHVLVVTIPDHRDFHYQIEAVEASVPKFGRHKSRDADVYYRVEVFSQTGSEGYDLMGVTQQQIMEDILVRYEAHHGFLTYSNEYDHPTLITQPAPPTTGTLA
;
A
#
# COMPACT_ATOMS: atom_id res chain seq x y z
N MET A 1 -3.68 28.07 -12.52
CA MET A 1 -4.48 27.31 -13.51
C MET A 1 -3.76 26.01 -13.92
N ALA A 2 -3.53 25.08 -12.97
CA ALA A 2 -2.85 23.79 -13.23
C ALA A 2 -3.63 22.56 -12.74
N LEU A 3 -4.81 22.76 -12.13
CA LEU A 3 -5.57 21.71 -11.44
C LEU A 3 -6.70 21.08 -12.30
N THR A 4 -6.65 21.23 -13.63
CA THR A 4 -7.67 20.65 -14.52
C THR A 4 -7.17 19.40 -15.26
N TRP A 5 -5.85 19.29 -15.49
CA TRP A 5 -5.25 18.18 -16.25
C TRP A 5 -5.23 16.82 -15.53
N TRP A 6 -5.49 16.78 -14.21
CA TRP A 6 -5.56 15.52 -13.46
C TRP A 6 -6.97 14.90 -13.42
N LYS A 7 -8.02 15.60 -13.89
CA LYS A 7 -9.41 15.13 -13.71
C LYS A 7 -9.80 13.98 -14.63
N GLU A 8 -9.15 13.80 -15.78
CA GLU A 8 -9.60 12.85 -16.82
C GLU A 8 -9.05 11.41 -16.67
N PRO A 9 -7.75 11.15 -16.42
CA PRO A 9 -7.24 9.77 -16.34
C PRO A 9 -7.56 9.07 -15.00
N TYR A 10 -7.89 9.83 -13.94
CA TYR A 10 -8.17 9.30 -12.60
C TYR A 10 -9.64 9.44 -12.20
N ARG A 11 -10.54 9.74 -13.15
CA ARG A 11 -11.99 9.76 -12.93
C ARG A 11 -12.52 8.33 -12.95
N TRP A 12 -12.41 7.63 -11.83
CA TRP A 12 -13.12 6.37 -11.64
C TRP A 12 -14.63 6.65 -11.61
N ARG A 13 -15.36 6.26 -12.66
CA ARG A 13 -16.80 6.00 -12.52
C ARG A 13 -16.89 4.64 -11.82
N SER A 14 -17.25 4.62 -10.55
CA SER A 14 -17.34 3.43 -9.67
C SER A 14 -17.96 2.17 -10.30
N PRO A 15 -17.63 0.91 -9.88
CA PRO A 15 -16.47 0.47 -9.09
C PRO A 15 -15.70 -0.67 -9.80
N THR A 16 -14.74 -0.36 -10.66
CA THR A 16 -13.89 -1.36 -11.34
C THR A 16 -12.96 -2.14 -10.41
N PRO A 17 -12.26 -1.53 -9.42
CA PRO A 17 -11.33 -2.27 -8.56
C PRO A 17 -12.05 -3.18 -7.56
N THR A 18 -13.18 -2.75 -7.00
CA THR A 18 -14.00 -3.58 -6.12
C THR A 18 -14.51 -4.82 -6.85
N LEU A 19 -14.94 -4.69 -8.11
CA LEU A 19 -15.41 -5.83 -8.90
C LEU A 19 -14.28 -6.81 -9.24
N ALA A 20 -13.11 -6.29 -9.63
CA ALA A 20 -11.93 -7.11 -9.91
C ALA A 20 -11.50 -7.92 -8.69
N LEU A 21 -11.44 -7.28 -7.51
CA LEU A 21 -11.09 -7.96 -6.26
C LEU A 21 -12.20 -8.86 -5.73
N THR A 22 -13.47 -8.51 -5.95
CA THR A 22 -14.60 -9.41 -5.64
C THR A 22 -14.52 -10.67 -6.49
N HIS A 23 -14.13 -10.56 -7.76
CA HIS A 23 -13.96 -11.72 -8.64
C HIS A 23 -12.71 -12.54 -8.25
N ALA A 24 -11.60 -11.88 -7.91
CA ALA A 24 -10.39 -12.55 -7.42
C ALA A 24 -10.63 -13.28 -6.08
N ASN A 25 -11.48 -12.72 -5.21
CA ASN A 25 -11.80 -13.28 -3.89
C ASN A 25 -12.89 -14.36 -3.91
N ARG A 26 -13.48 -14.66 -5.08
CA ARG A 26 -14.60 -15.61 -5.16
C ARG A 26 -14.20 -17.04 -4.80
N ASP A 27 -12.90 -17.35 -4.91
CA ASP A 27 -12.33 -18.66 -4.58
C ASP A 27 -11.56 -18.66 -3.25
N SER A 28 -11.55 -17.54 -2.52
CA SER A 28 -10.82 -17.40 -1.25
C SER A 28 -11.73 -17.74 -0.07
N ASP A 29 -11.36 -18.75 0.72
CA ASP A 29 -12.14 -19.29 1.87
C ASP A 29 -12.26 -18.31 3.07
N HIS A 30 -11.67 -17.12 2.95
CA HIS A 30 -11.49 -16.17 4.06
C HIS A 30 -12.56 -15.07 4.14
N GLY A 31 -13.58 -15.03 3.28
CA GLY A 31 -14.67 -14.04 3.39
C GLY A 31 -14.23 -12.58 3.23
N ALA A 32 -13.19 -12.34 2.44
CA ALA A 32 -12.59 -11.01 2.28
C ALA A 32 -13.57 -9.99 1.66
N HIS A 33 -13.72 -8.83 2.30
CA HIS A 33 -14.69 -7.80 1.90
C HIS A 33 -13.97 -6.53 1.40
N PRO A 34 -13.99 -6.25 0.08
CA PRO A 34 -13.40 -5.03 -0.46
C PRO A 34 -14.32 -3.81 -0.24
N HIS A 35 -13.75 -2.76 0.34
CA HIS A 35 -14.35 -1.45 0.54
C HIS A 35 -13.55 -0.41 -0.24
N TYR A 36 -14.25 0.39 -1.05
CA TYR A 36 -13.65 1.45 -1.84
C TYR A 36 -14.22 2.81 -1.43
N LEU A 37 -13.32 3.74 -1.12
CA LEU A 37 -13.63 5.12 -0.80
C LEU A 37 -12.96 6.03 -1.82
N TRP A 38 -13.72 6.98 -2.35
CA TRP A 38 -13.23 8.02 -3.23
C TRP A 38 -13.52 9.38 -2.61
N THR A 39 -12.48 10.20 -2.49
CA THR A 39 -12.56 11.56 -1.96
C THR A 39 -12.27 12.53 -3.11
N PRO A 40 -13.29 13.17 -3.72
CA PRO A 40 -13.11 14.04 -4.89
C PRO A 40 -12.29 15.31 -4.60
N GLU A 41 -12.33 15.79 -3.35
CA GLU A 41 -11.58 16.94 -2.85
C GLU A 41 -10.61 16.47 -1.78
N GLY A 42 -9.65 15.64 -2.19
CA GLY A 42 -8.58 15.19 -1.31
C GLY A 42 -7.53 16.27 -1.08
N GLN A 43 -6.38 15.85 -0.54
CA GLN A 43 -5.29 16.77 -0.22
C GLN A 43 -4.86 17.59 -1.46
N TYR A 44 -4.62 18.89 -1.26
CA TYR A 44 -4.24 19.83 -2.34
C TYR A 44 -5.26 19.94 -3.49
N SER A 45 -6.54 19.64 -3.22
CA SER A 45 -7.59 19.55 -4.23
C SER A 45 -7.36 18.46 -5.28
N VAL A 46 -6.53 17.45 -4.97
CA VAL A 46 -6.33 16.25 -5.80
C VAL A 46 -7.15 15.10 -5.19
N PRO A 47 -7.84 14.27 -5.98
CA PRO A 47 -8.68 13.22 -5.43
C PRO A 47 -7.83 12.15 -4.78
N SER A 48 -8.35 11.62 -3.67
CA SER A 48 -7.80 10.44 -3.05
C SER A 48 -8.68 9.23 -3.34
N HIS A 49 -8.03 8.07 -3.46
CA HIS A 49 -8.69 6.78 -3.61
C HIS A 49 -8.17 5.85 -2.54
N VAL A 50 -9.06 5.19 -1.81
CA VAL A 50 -8.69 4.23 -0.77
C VAL A 50 -9.42 2.93 -1.07
N LEU A 51 -8.67 1.84 -1.07
CA LEU A 51 -9.17 0.49 -1.16
C LEU A 51 -8.71 -0.26 0.08
N VAL A 52 -9.67 -0.80 0.82
CA VAL A 52 -9.43 -1.66 1.97
C VAL A 52 -10.06 -3.01 1.68
N VAL A 53 -9.33 -4.11 1.87
CA VAL A 53 -9.92 -5.45 1.88
C VAL A 53 -9.83 -5.97 3.29
N THR A 54 -10.99 -6.06 3.95
CA THR A 54 -11.07 -6.56 5.32
C THR A 54 -11.02 -8.09 5.30
N ILE A 55 -10.12 -8.65 6.10
CA ILE A 55 -9.89 -10.10 6.20
C ILE A 55 -10.11 -10.50 7.66
N PRO A 56 -11.11 -11.35 7.97
CA PRO A 56 -11.37 -11.82 9.33
C PRO A 56 -10.11 -12.40 10.00
N ASP A 57 -9.91 -12.08 11.27
CA ASP A 57 -8.82 -12.55 12.13
C ASP A 57 -7.38 -12.26 11.61
N HIS A 58 -7.27 -11.47 10.55
CA HIS A 58 -6.00 -11.11 9.92
C HIS A 58 -5.89 -9.60 9.71
N ARG A 59 -4.70 -9.18 9.28
CA ARG A 59 -4.44 -7.79 8.96
C ARG A 59 -5.09 -7.44 7.61
N ASP A 60 -5.87 -6.36 7.59
CA ASP A 60 -6.47 -5.83 6.38
C ASP A 60 -5.43 -5.47 5.32
N PHE A 61 -5.81 -5.63 4.05
CA PHE A 61 -5.05 -5.06 2.94
C PHE A 61 -5.48 -3.61 2.73
N HIS A 62 -4.52 -2.68 2.67
CA HIS A 62 -4.77 -1.24 2.47
C HIS A 62 -3.98 -0.73 1.27
N TYR A 63 -4.67 -0.10 0.34
CA TYR A 63 -4.07 0.58 -0.81
C TYR A 63 -4.72 1.96 -0.96
N GLN A 64 -3.93 3.01 -0.72
CA GLN A 64 -4.39 4.39 -0.77
C GLN A 64 -3.54 5.18 -1.76
N ILE A 65 -4.21 5.97 -2.60
CA ILE A 65 -3.59 6.93 -3.51
C ILE A 65 -3.84 8.32 -2.96
N GLU A 66 -2.78 9.08 -2.75
CA GLU A 66 -2.88 10.46 -2.23
C GLU A 66 -1.79 11.37 -2.81
N ALA A 67 -2.12 12.66 -2.94
CA ALA A 67 -1.17 13.66 -3.39
C ALA A 67 -0.25 14.10 -2.25
N VAL A 68 1.05 14.09 -2.52
CA VAL A 68 2.09 14.46 -1.56
C VAL A 68 2.88 15.64 -2.10
N GLU A 69 3.14 16.60 -1.22
CA GLU A 69 4.02 17.72 -1.51
C GLU A 69 5.49 17.27 -1.51
N ALA A 70 6.20 17.56 -2.59
CA ALA A 70 7.61 17.23 -2.77
C ALA A 70 8.43 18.48 -3.07
N SER A 71 9.63 18.56 -2.48
CA SER A 71 10.58 19.63 -2.77
C SER A 71 11.34 19.33 -4.06
N VAL A 72 11.40 20.28 -4.99
CA VAL A 72 12.25 20.13 -6.18
C VAL A 72 13.72 19.95 -5.74
N PRO A 73 14.41 18.90 -6.22
CA PRO A 73 15.83 18.72 -5.93
C PRO A 73 16.64 19.91 -6.44
N LYS A 74 17.33 20.62 -5.53
CA LYS A 74 18.13 21.79 -5.89
C LYS A 74 19.49 21.36 -6.45
N PHE A 75 19.59 21.23 -7.77
CA PHE A 75 20.87 21.03 -8.46
C PHE A 75 21.46 22.39 -8.89
N GLY A 76 22.49 22.87 -8.18
CA GLY A 76 23.29 24.06 -8.56
C GLY A 76 23.33 25.18 -7.51
N ARG A 77 24.31 26.10 -7.65
CA ARG A 77 24.54 27.24 -6.74
C ARG A 77 23.56 28.41 -6.93
N HIS A 78 22.49 28.25 -7.71
CA HIS A 78 21.54 29.33 -7.94
C HIS A 78 20.45 29.29 -6.86
N LYS A 79 20.35 30.35 -6.06
CA LYS A 79 19.25 30.53 -5.12
C LYS A 79 18.01 30.97 -5.90
N SER A 80 17.22 30.04 -6.41
CA SER A 80 15.84 30.33 -6.80
C SER A 80 15.08 30.80 -5.55
N ARG A 81 14.36 31.91 -5.69
CA ARG A 81 13.79 32.70 -4.59
C ARG A 81 12.38 32.27 -4.19
N ASP A 82 11.80 31.28 -4.87
CA ASP A 82 10.57 30.61 -4.47
C ASP A 82 10.87 29.15 -4.15
N ALA A 83 10.24 28.63 -3.11
CA ALA A 83 10.22 27.20 -2.85
C ALA A 83 9.50 26.53 -4.02
N ASP A 84 10.28 25.99 -4.95
CA ASP A 84 9.76 25.24 -6.09
C ASP A 84 9.24 23.91 -5.54
N VAL A 85 7.96 23.91 -5.19
CA VAL A 85 7.22 22.79 -4.65
C VAL A 85 6.46 22.15 -5.80
N TYR A 86 6.61 20.85 -5.96
CA TYR A 86 5.82 20.06 -6.89
C TYR A 86 5.02 19.01 -6.13
N TYR A 87 3.98 18.47 -6.76
CA TYR A 87 3.15 17.42 -6.18
C TYR A 87 3.41 16.11 -6.87
N ARG A 88 3.49 15.03 -6.10
CA ARG A 88 3.53 13.64 -6.56
C ARG A 88 2.24 12.94 -6.15
N VAL A 89 1.91 11.86 -6.83
CA VAL A 89 0.79 10.99 -6.42
C VAL A 89 1.40 9.70 -5.90
N GLU A 90 1.35 9.47 -4.59
CA GLU A 90 2.00 8.31 -3.98
C GLU A 90 0.99 7.24 -3.56
N VAL A 91 1.48 6.01 -3.48
CA VAL A 91 0.76 4.89 -2.89
C VAL A 91 1.12 4.78 -1.42
N PHE A 92 0.12 4.58 -0.59
CA PHE A 92 0.22 4.33 0.84
C PHE A 92 -0.36 2.96 1.14
N SER A 93 0.42 2.15 1.84
CA SER A 93 -0.06 0.92 2.49
C SER A 93 -0.31 1.17 3.97
N GLN A 94 -0.69 0.12 4.69
CA GLN A 94 -0.86 0.20 6.13
C GLN A 94 0.45 0.43 6.90
N THR A 95 1.60 0.43 6.22
CA THR A 95 2.91 0.80 6.80
C THR A 95 3.38 2.21 6.43
N GLY A 96 2.59 2.95 5.64
CA GLY A 96 2.91 4.32 5.21
C GLY A 96 3.15 4.42 3.70
N SER A 97 3.86 5.47 3.28
CA SER A 97 4.17 5.71 1.86
C SER A 97 5.09 4.61 1.32
N GLU A 98 4.78 4.15 0.12
CA GLU A 98 5.59 3.23 -0.67
C GLU A 98 6.67 3.96 -1.50
N GLY A 99 6.65 5.30 -1.51
CA GLY A 99 7.72 6.15 -2.04
C GLY A 99 7.80 6.30 -3.56
N TYR A 100 6.93 5.66 -4.33
CA TYR A 100 6.88 5.81 -5.79
C TYR A 100 5.71 6.67 -6.26
N ASP A 101 5.91 7.34 -7.39
CA ASP A 101 4.94 8.27 -7.99
C ASP A 101 4.08 7.56 -9.04
N LEU A 102 2.77 7.83 -9.03
CA LEU A 102 1.79 7.35 -10.00
C LEU A 102 1.49 8.37 -11.11
N MET A 103 2.16 9.53 -11.12
CA MET A 103 2.04 10.48 -12.23
C MET A 103 2.42 9.82 -13.57
N GLY A 104 1.50 9.85 -14.53
CA GLY A 104 1.68 9.25 -15.86
C GLY A 104 1.44 7.74 -15.92
N VAL A 105 1.13 7.11 -14.79
CA VAL A 105 0.70 5.70 -14.74
C VAL A 105 -0.75 5.60 -15.18
N THR A 106 -1.04 4.60 -16.01
CA THR A 106 -2.38 4.35 -16.53
C THR A 106 -3.27 3.67 -15.49
N GLN A 107 -4.59 3.81 -15.63
CA GLN A 107 -5.56 3.14 -14.79
C GLN A 107 -5.37 1.61 -14.76
N GLN A 108 -5.04 1.00 -15.90
CA GLN A 108 -4.81 -0.44 -15.99
C GLN A 108 -3.58 -0.87 -15.19
N GLN A 109 -2.48 -0.11 -15.27
CA GLN A 109 -1.27 -0.40 -14.50
C GLN A 109 -1.50 -0.25 -12.99
N ILE A 110 -2.32 0.73 -12.56
CA ILE A 110 -2.74 0.85 -11.16
C ILE A 110 -3.55 -0.38 -10.72
N MET A 111 -4.44 -0.88 -11.58
CA MET A 111 -5.21 -2.09 -11.30
C MET A 111 -4.29 -3.31 -11.15
N GLU A 112 -3.34 -3.50 -12.06
CA GLU A 112 -2.36 -4.58 -12.01
C GLU A 112 -1.50 -4.49 -10.74
N ASP A 113 -1.05 -3.30 -10.35
CA ASP A 113 -0.29 -3.06 -9.12
C ASP A 113 -1.12 -3.41 -7.86
N ILE A 114 -2.39 -3.01 -7.81
CA ILE A 114 -3.32 -3.36 -6.72
C ILE A 114 -3.43 -4.89 -6.59
N LEU A 115 -3.64 -5.60 -7.71
CA LEU A 115 -3.80 -7.06 -7.72
C LEU A 115 -2.52 -7.77 -7.24
N VAL A 116 -1.36 -7.40 -7.78
CA VAL A 116 -0.07 -7.99 -7.39
C VAL A 116 0.21 -7.77 -5.90
N ARG A 117 -0.07 -6.57 -5.38
CA ARG A 117 0.12 -6.26 -3.95
C ARG A 117 -0.85 -7.02 -3.06
N TYR A 118 -2.09 -7.18 -3.51
CA TYR A 118 -3.08 -7.96 -2.78
C TYR A 118 -2.66 -9.44 -2.69
N GLU A 119 -2.23 -10.03 -3.79
CA GLU A 119 -1.72 -11.40 -3.84
C GLU A 119 -0.50 -11.59 -2.94
N ALA A 120 0.45 -10.65 -2.97
CA ALA A 120 1.62 -10.67 -2.10
C ALA A 120 1.25 -10.57 -0.62
N HIS A 121 0.29 -9.70 -0.26
CA HIS A 121 -0.23 -9.59 1.11
C HIS A 121 -0.89 -10.90 1.57
N HIS A 122 -1.72 -11.51 0.72
CA HIS A 122 -2.33 -12.79 1.02
C HIS A 122 -1.28 -13.89 1.20
N GLY A 123 -0.29 -13.98 0.31
CA GLY A 123 0.83 -14.93 0.44
C GLY A 123 1.60 -14.73 1.74
N PHE A 124 1.82 -13.48 2.16
CA PHE A 124 2.41 -13.16 3.46
C PHE A 124 1.55 -13.64 4.63
N LEU A 125 0.23 -13.47 4.58
CA LEU A 125 -0.68 -13.97 5.63
C LEU A 125 -0.68 -15.49 5.70
N THR A 126 -0.73 -16.18 4.56
CA THR A 126 -0.65 -17.65 4.49
C THR A 126 0.66 -18.15 5.10
N TYR A 127 1.79 -17.59 4.66
CA TYR A 127 3.11 -17.96 5.19
C TYR A 127 3.21 -17.67 6.69
N SER A 128 2.79 -16.49 7.13
CA SER A 128 2.85 -16.12 8.54
C SER A 128 2.01 -17.06 9.41
N ASN A 129 0.82 -17.46 8.95
CA ASN A 129 -0.03 -18.41 9.66
C ASN A 129 0.58 -19.83 9.73
N GLU A 130 1.19 -20.31 8.64
CA GLU A 130 1.84 -21.63 8.60
C GLU A 130 3.10 -21.71 9.47
N TYR A 131 3.84 -20.61 9.57
CA TYR A 131 5.15 -20.55 10.23
C TYR A 131 5.14 -19.74 11.55
N ASP A 132 3.97 -19.42 12.09
CA ASP A 132 3.82 -18.85 13.44
C ASP A 132 4.14 -19.91 14.50
N HIS A 133 5.43 -20.22 14.63
CA HIS A 133 5.94 -21.13 15.63
C HIS A 133 6.15 -20.38 16.94
N PRO A 134 5.66 -20.93 18.07
CA PRO A 134 5.95 -20.35 19.38
C PRO A 134 7.47 -20.27 19.56
N THR A 135 7.97 -19.08 19.91
CA THR A 135 9.39 -18.89 20.20
C THR A 135 9.78 -19.82 21.34
N LEU A 136 10.54 -20.87 21.04
CA LEU A 136 11.05 -21.80 22.05
C LEU A 136 12.21 -21.12 22.77
N ILE A 137 12.04 -20.84 24.07
CA ILE A 137 13.18 -20.49 24.94
C ILE A 137 14.13 -21.68 24.91
N THR A 138 15.33 -21.49 24.36
CA THR A 138 16.39 -22.50 24.39
C THR A 138 16.57 -22.96 25.83
N GLN A 139 16.31 -24.25 26.10
CA GLN A 139 16.50 -24.81 27.42
C GLN A 139 17.99 -24.67 27.80
N PRO A 140 18.34 -24.18 29.00
CA PRO A 140 19.73 -24.12 29.42
C PRO A 140 20.32 -25.52 29.41
N ALA A 141 21.50 -25.68 28.80
CA ALA A 141 22.20 -26.96 28.74
C ALA A 141 22.39 -27.53 30.16
N PRO A 142 22.20 -28.85 30.38
CA PRO A 142 22.44 -29.46 31.68
C PRO A 142 23.91 -29.25 32.08
N PRO A 143 24.22 -28.98 33.36
CA PRO A 143 25.58 -28.73 33.79
C PRO A 143 26.45 -29.97 33.56
N THR A 144 27.50 -29.83 32.75
CA THR A 144 28.55 -30.85 32.62
C THR A 144 29.22 -30.99 33.98
N THR A 145 28.86 -32.04 34.72
CA THR A 145 29.54 -32.39 35.98
C THR A 145 30.92 -32.91 35.63
N GLY A 146 31.92 -32.03 35.70
CA GLY A 146 33.32 -32.41 35.64
C GLY A 146 33.67 -33.19 36.90
N THR A 147 33.77 -34.51 36.79
CA THR A 147 34.42 -35.36 37.79
C THR A 147 35.91 -34.99 37.79
N LEU A 148 36.35 -34.22 38.78
CA LEU A 148 37.77 -34.06 39.08
C LEU A 148 38.26 -35.35 39.76
N ALA A 149 39.19 -36.02 39.09
CA ALA A 149 39.93 -37.18 39.60
C ALA A 149 41.12 -36.75 40.47
#